data_AF-A0A401TKK9-F1
#
_entry.id   AF-A0A401TKK9-F1
#
_cell.length_a   1.000
_cell.length_b   1.000
_cell.length_c   1.000
_cell.angle_alpha   90.00
_cell.angle_beta   90.00
_cell.angle_gamma   90.00
#
_symmetry.space_group_name_H-M   'P 1'
#
loop_
_entity.id
_entity.type
_entity.pdbx_description
1 polymer ?
#
loop_
_entity_poly.entity_id
_entity_poly.type
_entity_poly.pdbx_seq_one_letter_code
_entity_poly.pdbx_strand_id
1 'polypeptide(L)'
;MQLDAGGDQFVAGVDQFGATFCINKREVENAVANRSIPFSSVGSRMRYYSCGPLGCWGVTLAKDVYHRLNVKPTACIGTSWTRVFGKFQNIEVGSDGRVFGISVTKQLYMR
;
A
#
# COMPACT_ATOMS: atom_id res chain seq x y z
N MET A 1 -5.32 7.98 8.67
CA MET A 1 -4.02 7.27 8.70
C MET A 1 -4.30 5.79 8.62
N GLN A 2 -3.47 5.04 7.91
CA GLN A 2 -3.51 3.58 7.86
C GLN A 2 -2.10 3.05 7.61
N LEU A 3 -1.81 1.87 8.14
CA LEU A 3 -0.57 1.13 7.97
C LEU A 3 -0.90 -0.28 7.49
N ASP A 4 -0.02 -0.84 6.68
CA ASP A 4 -0.06 -2.22 6.23
C ASP A 4 1.34 -2.85 6.30
N ALA A 5 1.36 -4.12 6.70
CA ALA A 5 2.55 -4.95 6.85
C ALA A 5 2.43 -6.28 6.06
N GLY A 6 1.54 -6.34 5.05
CA GLY A 6 1.36 -7.50 4.18
C GLY A 6 2.49 -7.71 3.17
N GLY A 7 3.34 -6.70 2.96
CA GLY A 7 4.53 -6.79 2.11
C GLY A 7 5.58 -7.77 2.65
N ASP A 8 6.49 -8.22 1.77
CA ASP A 8 7.62 -9.09 2.16
C ASP A 8 8.63 -8.33 3.05
N GLN A 9 8.32 -8.31 4.36
CA GLN A 9 9.09 -7.70 5.43
C GLN A 9 9.35 -6.19 5.27
N PHE A 10 8.50 -5.48 4.52
CA PHE A 10 8.49 -4.02 4.43
C PHE A 10 7.12 -3.50 4.85
N VAL A 11 7.07 -2.24 5.32
CA VAL A 11 5.83 -1.61 5.81
C VAL A 11 5.42 -0.50 4.86
N ALA A 12 4.13 -0.32 4.65
CA ALA A 12 3.58 0.77 3.87
C ALA A 12 2.43 1.45 4.61
N GLY A 13 2.08 2.66 4.19
CA GLY A 13 0.96 3.35 4.79
C GLY A 13 0.66 4.71 4.20
N VAL A 14 -0.34 5.33 4.80
CA VAL A 14 -0.84 6.65 4.44
C VAL A 14 -1.08 7.48 5.70
N ASP A 15 -0.71 8.76 5.64
CA ASP A 15 -0.97 9.71 6.71
C ASP A 15 -2.44 10.22 6.67
N GLN A 16 -2.74 11.25 7.45
CA GLN A 16 -4.09 11.84 7.48
C GLN A 16 -4.41 12.72 6.26
N PHE A 17 -3.39 13.20 5.55
CA PHE A 17 -3.50 14.03 4.35
C PHE A 17 -3.41 13.22 3.04
N GLY A 18 -3.21 11.90 3.19
CA GLY A 18 -3.09 10.90 2.15
C GLY A 18 -1.67 10.70 1.64
N ALA A 19 -0.65 11.37 2.18
CA ALA A 19 0.72 11.16 1.76
C ALA A 19 1.10 9.69 1.98
N THR A 20 1.50 9.02 0.90
CA THR A 20 1.83 7.59 0.92
C THR A 20 3.31 7.42 1.20
N PHE A 21 3.64 6.51 2.11
CA PHE A 21 5.01 6.22 2.51
C PHE A 21 5.24 4.71 2.60
N CYS A 22 6.51 4.34 2.60
CA CYS A 22 6.95 2.97 2.84
C CYS A 22 8.29 2.94 3.58
N ILE A 23 8.57 1.82 4.23
CA ILE A 23 9.82 1.57 4.95
C ILE A 23 10.37 0.25 4.40
N ASN A 24 11.58 0.28 3.84
CA ASN A 24 12.21 -0.92 3.29
C ASN A 24 12.53 -1.92 4.42
N LYS A 25 12.72 -3.17 4.00
CA LYS A 25 13.01 -4.30 4.88
C LYS A 25 14.16 -4.05 5.84
N ARG A 26 15.28 -3.50 5.36
CA ARG A 26 16.45 -3.23 6.21
C ARG A 26 16.11 -2.31 7.37
N GLU A 27 15.32 -1.26 7.14
CA GLU A 27 14.93 -0.31 8.18
C GLU A 27 13.89 -0.91 9.14
N VAL A 28 13.00 -1.77 8.64
CA VAL A 28 12.06 -2.55 9.49
C VAL A 28 12.80 -3.56 10.36
N GLU A 29 13.78 -4.27 9.83
CA GLU A 29 14.58 -5.27 10.58
C GLU A 29 15.44 -4.62 11.67
N ASN A 30 15.90 -3.39 11.44
CA ASN A 30 16.66 -2.60 12.42
C ASN A 30 15.76 -1.78 13.36
N ALA A 31 14.44 -1.94 13.26
CA ALA A 31 13.49 -1.23 14.11
C ALA A 31 13.71 -1.59 15.58
N VAL A 32 13.90 -0.57 16.42
CA VAL A 32 13.97 -0.72 17.88
C VAL A 32 12.73 -0.09 18.48
N ALA A 33 12.16 -0.73 19.51
CA ALA A 33 11.02 -0.20 20.24
C ALA A 33 11.25 1.26 20.67
N ASN A 34 10.22 2.09 20.54
CA ASN A 34 10.23 3.51 20.92
C ASN A 34 11.22 4.40 20.14
N ARG A 35 11.74 3.95 18.98
CA ARG A 35 12.51 4.81 18.06
C ARG A 35 11.74 5.07 16.76
N SER A 36 11.92 6.29 16.23
CA SER A 36 11.43 6.64 14.90
C SER A 36 12.28 5.97 13.84
N ILE A 37 11.62 5.42 12.82
CA ILE A 37 12.24 4.77 11.67
C ILE A 37 12.05 5.69 10.46
N PRO A 38 13.10 5.98 9.68
CA PRO A 38 12.96 6.79 8.48
C PRO A 38 12.06 6.08 7.47
N PHE A 39 11.13 6.84 6.88
CA PHE A 39 10.27 6.38 5.81
C PHE A 39 10.63 7.05 4.50
N SER A 40 10.33 6.37 3.39
CA SER A 40 10.43 6.90 2.05
C SER A 40 9.07 7.37 1.56
N SER A 41 9.01 8.55 0.94
CA SER A 41 7.80 9.02 0.26
C SER A 41 7.62 8.26 -1.05
N VAL A 42 6.41 7.74 -1.29
CA VAL A 42 6.04 7.09 -2.56
C VAL A 42 5.62 8.13 -3.61
N GLY A 43 5.39 9.38 -3.20
CA GLY A 43 5.01 10.47 -4.12
C GLY A 43 3.56 10.37 -4.62
N SER A 44 2.66 9.79 -3.82
CA SER A 44 1.23 9.66 -4.13
C SER A 44 0.34 10.12 -2.99
N ARG A 45 -0.94 10.38 -3.31
CA ARG A 45 -1.99 10.71 -2.34
C ARG A 45 -3.09 9.64 -2.34
N MET A 46 -3.04 8.76 -1.34
CA MET A 46 -3.95 7.62 -1.18
C MET A 46 -4.73 7.75 0.14
N ARG A 47 -5.97 7.25 0.14
CA ARG A 47 -6.78 7.05 1.34
C ARG A 47 -6.43 5.72 2.04
N TYR A 48 -6.04 4.73 1.26
CA TYR A 48 -5.73 3.37 1.71
C TYR A 48 -4.62 2.81 0.84
N TYR A 49 -3.64 2.12 1.42
CA TYR A 49 -2.53 1.53 0.69
C TYR A 49 -2.10 0.22 1.34
N SER A 50 -2.20 -0.87 0.59
CA SER A 50 -1.93 -2.24 1.03
C SER A 50 -0.97 -2.92 0.08
N CYS A 51 -0.07 -3.74 0.58
CA CYS A 51 1.05 -4.32 -0.12
C CYS A 51 1.10 -5.82 0.06
N GLY A 52 1.58 -6.51 -0.98
CA GLY A 52 1.84 -7.94 -0.93
C GLY A 52 2.97 -8.33 -1.88
N PRO A 53 3.09 -9.63 -2.22
CA PRO A 53 4.24 -10.14 -2.99
C PRO A 53 4.33 -9.60 -4.42
N LEU A 54 3.20 -9.17 -5.00
CA LEU A 54 3.11 -8.71 -6.40
C LEU A 54 2.98 -7.19 -6.54
N GLY A 55 3.35 -6.44 -5.51
CA GLY A 55 3.25 -5.00 -5.48
C GLY A 55 2.22 -4.51 -4.46
N CYS A 56 1.83 -3.24 -4.61
CA CYS A 56 0.90 -2.60 -3.69
C CYS A 56 -0.31 -2.04 -4.42
N TRP A 57 -1.42 -1.96 -3.71
CA TRP A 57 -2.68 -1.47 -4.19
C TRP A 57 -3.14 -0.29 -3.35
N GLY A 58 -3.60 0.75 -4.03
CA GLY A 58 -4.03 1.99 -3.42
C GLY A 58 -5.42 2.41 -3.87
N VAL A 59 -6.16 3.00 -2.94
CA VAL A 59 -7.42 3.70 -3.21
C VAL A 59 -7.20 5.18 -2.93
N THR A 60 -7.52 6.05 -3.90
CA THR A 60 -7.41 7.52 -3.72
C THR A 60 -8.58 8.09 -2.91
N LEU A 61 -8.50 9.37 -2.53
CA LEU A 61 -9.64 10.08 -1.93
C LEU A 61 -10.87 10.11 -2.86
N ALA A 62 -10.66 10.18 -4.17
CA ALA A 62 -11.68 10.11 -5.21
C ALA A 62 -12.16 8.67 -5.51
N LYS A 63 -11.77 7.70 -4.67
CA LYS A 63 -12.14 6.28 -4.74
C LYS A 63 -11.58 5.55 -5.96
N ASP A 64 -10.64 6.14 -6.70
CA ASP A 64 -9.96 5.46 -7.81
C ASP A 64 -8.97 4.43 -7.29
N VAL A 65 -8.82 3.33 -8.02
CA VAL A 65 -7.92 2.22 -7.67
C VAL A 65 -6.68 2.24 -8.55
N TYR A 66 -5.52 2.04 -7.93
CA TYR A 66 -4.24 1.93 -8.62
C TYR A 66 -3.42 0.76 -8.07
N HIS A 67 -2.76 0.04 -8.97
CA HIS A 67 -1.75 -0.98 -8.66
C HIS A 67 -0.36 -0.37 -8.88
N ARG A 68 0.47 -0.34 -7.84
CA ARG A 68 1.88 0.06 -7.86
C ARG A 68 2.73 -1.14 -8.23
N LEU A 69 3.51 -0.99 -9.30
CA LEU A 69 4.36 -2.03 -9.85
C LEU A 69 5.82 -1.93 -9.36
N ASN A 70 6.50 -3.07 -9.39
CA ASN A 70 7.90 -3.24 -9.02
C ASN A 70 8.23 -2.79 -7.59
N VAL A 71 7.28 -2.92 -6.67
CA VAL A 71 7.55 -2.75 -5.24
C VAL A 71 8.32 -3.97 -4.75
N LYS A 72 9.45 -3.75 -4.08
CA LYS A 72 10.32 -4.81 -3.56
C LYS A 72 10.71 -4.50 -2.12
N PRO A 73 11.12 -5.50 -1.31
CA PRO A 73 11.55 -5.27 0.07
C PRO A 73 12.66 -4.22 0.23
N THR A 74 13.58 -4.14 -0.73
CA THR A 74 14.71 -3.19 -0.75
C THR A 74 14.44 -1.91 -1.56
N ALA A 75 13.28 -1.84 -2.23
CA ALA A 75 12.87 -0.72 -3.06
C ALA A 75 11.33 -0.56 -2.99
N CYS A 76 10.84 -0.24 -1.80
CA CYS A 76 9.42 -0.21 -1.46
C CYS A 76 8.64 0.90 -2.20
N ILE A 77 9.35 1.87 -2.78
CA ILE A 77 8.74 2.97 -3.53
C ILE A 77 8.08 2.44 -4.81
N GLY A 78 8.60 1.39 -5.43
CA GLY A 78 8.15 0.93 -6.76
C GLY A 78 8.40 1.96 -7.87
N THR A 79 7.91 1.67 -9.09
CA THR A 79 8.33 2.44 -10.29
C THR A 79 7.19 3.05 -11.08
N SER A 80 6.02 2.43 -11.12
CA SER A 80 4.91 2.89 -11.95
C SER A 80 3.56 2.53 -11.34
N TRP A 81 2.53 3.26 -11.76
CA TRP A 81 1.15 3.04 -11.36
C TRP A 81 0.33 2.58 -12.57
N THR A 82 -0.50 1.58 -12.37
CA THR A 82 -1.54 1.19 -13.33
C THR A 82 -2.90 1.47 -12.73
N ARG A 83 -3.73 2.26 -13.40
CA ARG A 83 -5.11 2.48 -12.97
C ARG A 83 -5.93 1.22 -13.20
N VAL A 84 -6.74 0.85 -12.21
CA VAL A 84 -7.70 -0.24 -12.31
C VAL A 84 -9.09 0.35 -12.27
N PHE A 85 -9.91 0.02 -13.26
CA PHE A 85 -11.27 0.56 -13.36
C PHE A 85 -12.15 0.05 -12.21
N GLY A 86 -12.92 0.98 -11.65
CA GLY A 86 -13.78 0.73 -10.49
C GLY A 86 -13.62 1.81 -9.43
N LYS A 87 -14.55 1.82 -8.47
CA LYS A 87 -14.54 2.75 -7.33
C LYS A 87 -14.64 1.97 -6.01
N PHE A 88 -13.62 2.11 -5.17
CA PHE A 88 -13.47 1.30 -3.95
C PHE A 88 -13.33 2.16 -2.70
N GLN A 89 -13.72 1.61 -1.55
CA GLN A 89 -13.55 2.23 -0.24
C GLN A 89 -12.21 1.87 0.39
N ASN A 90 -11.83 0.60 0.27
CA ASN A 90 -10.60 0.00 0.76
C ASN A 90 -10.18 -1.15 -0.17
N ILE A 91 -8.94 -1.59 -0.03
CA ILE A 91 -8.35 -2.67 -0.80
C ILE A 91 -7.25 -3.32 0.05
N GLU A 92 -7.17 -4.65 0.02
CA GLU A 92 -6.19 -5.43 0.75
C GLU A 92 -5.54 -6.46 -0.16
N VAL A 93 -4.25 -6.70 0.06
CA VAL A 93 -3.46 -7.69 -0.66
C VAL A 93 -3.11 -8.82 0.30
N GLY A 94 -3.52 -10.04 -0.05
CA GLY A 94 -3.14 -11.25 0.69
C GLY A 94 -1.68 -11.62 0.45
N SER A 95 -1.08 -12.35 1.39
CA SER A 95 0.26 -12.92 1.25
C SER A 95 0.38 -13.94 0.11
N ASP A 96 -0.76 -14.46 -0.37
CA ASP A 96 -0.89 -15.31 -1.56
C ASP A 96 -0.98 -14.51 -2.88
N GLY A 97 -0.93 -13.18 -2.79
CA GLY A 97 -1.01 -12.26 -3.94
C GLY A 97 -2.43 -11.94 -4.40
N ARG A 98 -3.47 -12.53 -3.80
CA ARG A 98 -4.86 -12.18 -4.10
C ARG A 98 -5.18 -10.78 -3.58
N VAL A 99 -6.07 -10.09 -4.28
CA VAL A 99 -6.47 -8.72 -3.92
C VAL A 99 -7.96 -8.68 -3.66
N PHE A 100 -8.35 -8.25 -2.47
CA PHE A 100 -9.74 -8.09 -2.08
C PHE A 100 -10.07 -6.61 -1.90
N GLY A 101 -11.26 -6.20 -2.32
CA GLY A 101 -11.67 -4.81 -2.14
C GLY A 101 -13.18 -4.68 -1.95
N ILE A 102 -13.59 -3.68 -1.16
CA ILE A 102 -15.00 -3.32 -1.00
C ILE A 102 -15.28 -2.08 -1.85
N SER A 103 -16.23 -2.20 -2.78
CA SER A 103 -16.64 -1.09 -3.63
C SER A 103 -17.36 0.01 -2.86
N VAL A 104 -17.54 1.18 -3.47
CA VAL A 104 -18.39 2.25 -2.92
C VAL A 104 -19.86 1.83 -2.75
N THR A 105 -20.31 0.80 -3.47
CA THR A 105 -21.64 0.19 -3.34
C THR A 105 -21.69 -0.95 -2.31
N LYS A 106 -20.64 -1.12 -1.49
CA LYS A 106 -20.51 -2.14 -0.43
C LYS A 106 -20.49 -3.58 -0.94
N GLN A 107 -20.04 -3.80 -2.17
CA GLN A 107 -19.85 -5.14 -2.73
C GLN A 107 -18.40 -5.57 -2.60
N LEU A 108 -18.18 -6.85 -2.27
CA LEU A 108 -16.85 -7.45 -2.19
C LEU A 108 -16.42 -7.95 -3.57
N TYR A 109 -15.18 -7.64 -3.95
CA TYR A 109 -14.54 -8.14 -5.16
C TYR A 109 -13.22 -8.82 -4.82
N MET A 110 -12.81 -9.76 -5.67
CA MET A 110 -11.51 -10.44 -5.63
C MET A 110 -10.85 -10.35 -7.00
N ARG A 111 -9.53 -10.15 -7.02
CA ARG A 111 -8.65 -10.26 -8.18
C ARG A 111 -7.49 -11.19 -7.87
#